data_AF-A0A836PM30-F1
#
_entry.id   AF-A0A836PM30-F1
#
_cell.length_a   1.000
_cell.length_b   1.000
_cell.length_c   1.000
_cell.angle_alpha   90.00
_cell.angle_beta   90.00
_cell.angle_gamma   90.00
#
_symmetry.space_group_name_H-M   'P 1'
#
loop_
_entity.id
_entity.type
_entity.pdbx_description
1 polymer ?
#
loop_
_entity_poly.entity_id
_entity_poly.type
_entity_poly.pdbx_seq_one_letter_code
_entity_poly.pdbx_strand_id
1 'polypeptide(L)'
;MTKLFLILSLFVPLYAHAVDDSPEKWQPTTLSDASIKKIQTAKHQYNQCISKEITGLNIGSLDVRDATHHIIKSCEEKLSIIRQTFLDENVSTLLADRYLKMSRTQTTRTTLKHLMFLDAAKKMGYPGAK
;
A
#
# COMPACT_ATOMS: atom_id res chain seq x y z
N MET A 1 -52.57 36.12 -10.64
CA MET A 1 -51.93 35.14 -9.73
C MET A 1 -50.44 35.20 -9.95
N THR A 2 -49.78 35.98 -9.10
CA THR A 2 -48.35 36.23 -9.00
C THR A 2 -47.72 35.15 -8.12
N LYS A 3 -46.60 34.56 -8.56
CA LYS A 3 -45.49 33.99 -7.75
C LYS A 3 -44.54 33.24 -8.69
N LEU A 4 -43.66 33.98 -9.36
CA LEU A 4 -42.54 33.44 -10.11
C LEU A 4 -41.29 34.23 -9.74
N PHE A 5 -40.80 34.10 -8.52
CA PHE A 5 -39.46 34.55 -8.13
C PHE A 5 -39.11 33.89 -6.80
N LEU A 6 -38.09 33.02 -6.80
CA LEU A 6 -37.13 32.75 -5.70
C LEU A 6 -36.50 31.35 -5.83
N ILE A 7 -35.72 31.10 -6.88
CA ILE A 7 -34.63 30.09 -6.84
C ILE A 7 -33.46 30.62 -7.67
N LEU A 8 -32.78 31.66 -7.18
CA LEU A 8 -31.52 32.14 -7.76
C LEU A 8 -30.63 32.75 -6.68
N SER A 9 -30.36 32.00 -5.61
CA SER A 9 -29.45 32.45 -4.53
C SER A 9 -28.52 31.36 -3.98
N LEU A 10 -28.34 30.25 -4.71
CA LEU A 10 -27.41 29.18 -4.32
C LEU A 10 -26.32 28.94 -5.38
N PHE A 11 -25.72 30.02 -5.87
CA PHE A 11 -24.39 29.97 -6.45
C PHE A 11 -23.46 30.74 -5.53
N VAL A 12 -23.09 30.12 -4.41
CA VAL A 12 -21.88 30.51 -3.69
C VAL A 12 -20.73 29.91 -4.48
N PRO A 13 -19.90 30.71 -5.19
CA PRO A 13 -18.66 30.18 -5.70
C PRO A 13 -17.83 29.79 -4.48
N LEU A 14 -17.60 28.48 -4.31
CA LEU A 14 -16.50 27.99 -3.49
C LEU A 14 -15.24 28.60 -4.10
N TYR A 15 -14.74 29.69 -3.51
CA TYR A 15 -13.38 30.13 -3.73
C TYR A 15 -12.50 28.99 -3.23
N ALA A 16 -12.08 28.14 -4.16
CA ALA A 16 -10.93 27.29 -3.96
C ALA A 16 -9.80 28.25 -3.59
N HIS A 17 -9.36 28.21 -2.33
CA HIS A 17 -8.06 28.74 -1.97
C HIS A 17 -7.05 27.91 -2.75
N ALA A 18 -6.71 28.37 -3.95
CA ALA A 18 -5.54 27.91 -4.67
C ALA A 18 -4.36 28.31 -3.78
N VAL A 19 -3.89 27.36 -2.99
CA VAL A 19 -2.53 27.39 -2.47
C VAL A 19 -1.67 27.57 -3.72
N ASP A 20 -0.91 28.66 -3.76
CA ASP A 20 0.06 28.96 -4.82
C ASP A 20 1.26 28.00 -4.66
N ASP A 21 0.97 26.71 -4.67
CA ASP A 21 1.97 25.67 -4.83
C ASP A 21 2.38 25.78 -6.30
N SER A 22 3.55 26.38 -6.54
CA SER A 22 4.26 26.27 -7.81
C SER A 22 4.08 24.83 -8.30
N PRO A 23 3.58 24.60 -9.54
CA PRO A 23 3.22 23.25 -9.98
C PRO A 23 4.45 22.37 -9.74
N GLU A 24 4.34 21.41 -8.83
CA GLU A 24 5.44 20.57 -8.38
C GLU A 24 6.06 19.92 -9.62
N LYS A 25 7.13 20.54 -10.14
CA LYS A 25 7.73 20.11 -11.40
C LYS A 25 8.39 18.78 -11.09
N TRP A 26 7.88 17.73 -11.73
CA TRP A 26 8.41 16.38 -11.62
C TRP A 26 9.94 16.42 -11.76
N GLN A 27 10.64 16.00 -10.71
CA GLN A 27 12.09 15.89 -10.71
C GLN A 27 12.47 14.46 -11.10
N PRO A 28 13.35 14.27 -12.08
CA PRO A 28 13.85 12.94 -12.40
C PRO A 28 14.56 12.33 -11.19
N THR A 29 14.39 11.02 -11.04
CA THR A 29 15.08 10.25 -10.01
C THR A 29 16.59 10.29 -10.24
N THR A 30 17.35 10.34 -9.14
CA THR A 30 18.82 10.19 -9.18
C THR A 30 19.26 8.72 -9.20
N LEU A 31 18.32 7.78 -9.02
CA LEU A 31 18.60 6.35 -9.05
C LEU A 31 18.88 5.88 -10.47
N SER A 32 19.88 5.02 -10.64
CA SER A 32 20.10 4.33 -11.91
C SER A 32 18.94 3.39 -12.29
N ASP A 33 18.73 3.18 -13.59
CA ASP A 33 17.73 2.21 -14.10
C ASP A 33 17.97 0.79 -13.55
N ALA A 34 19.23 0.40 -13.38
CA ALA A 34 19.60 -0.87 -12.79
C ALA A 34 19.09 -1.00 -11.35
N SER A 35 19.27 0.05 -10.54
CA SER A 35 18.79 0.10 -9.16
C SER A 35 17.27 0.14 -9.08
N ILE A 36 16.62 0.89 -9.95
CA ILE A 36 15.15 0.90 -10.06
C ILE A 36 14.64 -0.51 -10.35
N LYS A 37 15.22 -1.21 -11.33
CA LYS A 37 14.84 -2.58 -11.67
C LYS A 37 15.07 -3.56 -10.52
N LYS A 38 16.17 -3.41 -9.78
CA LYS A 38 16.49 -4.23 -8.60
C LYS A 38 15.47 -4.02 -7.47
N ILE A 39 15.10 -2.78 -7.19
CA ILE A 39 14.05 -2.43 -6.22
C ILE A 39 12.69 -3.01 -6.63
N GLN A 40 12.31 -2.85 -7.89
CA GLN A 40 11.05 -3.39 -8.42
C GLN A 40 11.01 -4.92 -8.34
N THR A 41 12.12 -5.58 -8.67
CA THR A 41 12.25 -7.04 -8.58
C THR A 41 12.11 -7.52 -7.14
N ALA A 42 12.80 -6.88 -6.19
CA ALA A 42 12.70 -7.21 -4.77
C ALA A 42 11.28 -6.98 -4.23
N LYS A 43 10.61 -5.90 -4.63
CA LYS A 43 9.20 -5.63 -4.28
C LYS A 43 8.26 -6.70 -4.85
N HIS A 44 8.48 -7.13 -6.08
CA HIS A 44 7.71 -8.22 -6.69
C HIS A 44 7.89 -9.53 -5.92
N GLN A 45 9.13 -9.91 -5.60
CA GLN A 45 9.45 -11.10 -4.81
C GLN A 45 8.84 -11.06 -3.41
N TYR A 46 8.84 -9.88 -2.77
CA TYR A 46 8.18 -9.68 -1.48
C TYR A 46 6.67 -9.96 -1.56
N ASN A 47 5.99 -9.44 -2.58
CA ASN A 47 4.57 -9.69 -2.78
C ASN A 47 4.28 -11.16 -3.14
N GLN A 48 5.14 -11.79 -3.96
CA GLN A 48 5.02 -13.21 -4.28
C GLN A 48 5.15 -14.10 -3.03
N CYS A 49 6.10 -13.78 -2.15
CA CYS A 49 6.26 -14.47 -0.87
C CYS A 49 4.95 -14.40 -0.06
N ILE A 50 4.38 -13.20 0.08
CA ILE A 50 3.12 -13.00 0.82
C ILE A 50 1.98 -13.80 0.21
N SER A 51 1.80 -13.74 -1.11
CA SER A 51 0.75 -14.51 -1.78
C SER A 51 0.92 -16.01 -1.53
N LYS A 52 2.15 -16.53 -1.58
CA LYS A 52 2.44 -17.93 -1.30
C LYS A 52 2.09 -18.32 0.13
N GLU A 53 2.48 -17.50 1.10
CA GLU A 53 2.17 -17.73 2.52
C GLU A 53 0.66 -17.72 2.77
N ILE A 54 -0.09 -16.81 2.13
CA ILE A 54 -1.56 -16.76 2.22
C ILE A 54 -2.19 -18.04 1.65
N THR A 55 -1.75 -18.50 0.47
CA THR A 55 -2.27 -19.74 -0.15
C THR A 55 -1.98 -20.98 0.69
N GLY A 56 -0.87 -20.99 1.44
CA GLY A 56 -0.55 -22.08 2.36
C GLY A 56 -1.30 -22.03 3.70
N LEU A 57 -2.01 -20.95 4.00
CA LEU A 57 -2.59 -20.73 5.32
C LEU A 57 -3.96 -21.41 5.47
N ASN A 58 -4.13 -22.20 6.52
CA ASN A 58 -5.46 -22.65 6.93
C ASN A 58 -6.09 -21.65 7.90
N ILE A 59 -6.93 -20.75 7.37
CA ILE A 59 -7.57 -19.65 8.12
C ILE A 59 -8.52 -20.15 9.24
N GLY A 60 -8.91 -21.43 9.24
CA GLY A 60 -9.93 -21.95 10.16
C GLY A 60 -9.57 -21.95 11.65
N SER A 61 -8.29 -21.83 12.00
CA SER A 61 -7.79 -22.00 13.37
C SER A 61 -6.94 -20.83 13.90
N LEU A 62 -6.76 -19.76 13.12
CA LEU A 62 -5.82 -18.69 13.43
C LEU A 62 -6.52 -17.35 13.56
N ASP A 63 -6.12 -16.55 14.55
CA ASP A 63 -6.46 -15.13 14.59
C ASP A 63 -5.88 -14.43 13.37
N VAL A 64 -6.71 -13.64 12.69
CA VAL A 64 -6.36 -13.00 11.42
C VAL A 64 -5.21 -11.98 11.58
N ARG A 65 -5.08 -11.34 12.75
CA ARG A 65 -3.99 -10.39 13.02
C ARG A 65 -2.68 -11.13 13.26
N ASP A 66 -2.72 -12.22 14.01
CA ASP A 66 -1.54 -13.06 14.26
C ASP A 66 -1.04 -13.69 12.94
N ALA A 67 -1.96 -14.23 12.13
CA ALA A 67 -1.63 -14.72 10.80
C ALA A 67 -1.00 -13.63 9.93
N THR A 68 -1.58 -12.41 9.91
CA THR A 68 -0.98 -11.28 9.18
C THR A 68 0.43 -10.99 9.68
N HIS A 69 0.64 -10.93 11.00
CA HIS A 69 1.95 -10.65 11.58
C HIS A 69 2.99 -11.68 11.15
N HIS A 70 2.65 -12.97 11.23
CA HIS A 70 3.52 -14.07 10.84
C HIS A 70 3.89 -14.00 9.35
N ILE A 71 2.91 -13.81 8.46
CA ILE A 71 3.15 -13.70 7.00
C ILE A 71 4.06 -12.53 6.66
N ILE A 72 3.81 -11.35 7.25
CA ILE A 72 4.64 -10.18 6.98
C ILE A 72 6.08 -10.45 7.44
N LYS A 73 6.24 -11.00 8.65
CA LYS A 73 7.56 -11.29 9.23
C LYS A 73 8.34 -12.35 8.44
N SER A 74 7.69 -13.39 7.92
CA SER A 74 8.36 -14.44 7.13
C SER A 74 8.92 -13.91 5.80
N CYS A 75 8.31 -12.85 5.25
CA CYS A 75 8.73 -12.24 3.99
C CYS A 75 9.64 -11.01 4.13
N GLU A 76 9.91 -10.51 5.35
CA GLU A 76 10.68 -9.27 5.59
C GLU A 76 12.10 -9.29 5.01
N GLU A 77 12.74 -10.46 4.90
CA GLU A 77 14.07 -10.59 4.31
C GLU A 77 14.15 -9.98 2.90
N LYS A 78 13.08 -10.08 2.09
CA LYS A 78 13.07 -9.53 0.72
C LYS A 78 13.13 -8.00 0.68
N LEU A 79 12.72 -7.33 1.76
CA LEU A 79 12.84 -5.87 1.90
C LEU A 79 14.27 -5.42 2.17
N SER A 80 15.16 -6.28 2.69
CA SER A 80 16.56 -5.95 2.93
C SER A 80 17.32 -5.60 1.63
N ILE A 81 16.94 -6.25 0.52
CA ILE A 81 17.52 -6.01 -0.81
C ILE A 81 17.23 -4.57 -1.27
N ILE A 82 16.01 -4.08 -1.01
CA ILE A 82 15.62 -2.71 -1.31
C ILE A 82 16.46 -1.73 -0.50
N ARG A 83 16.63 -2.00 0.80
CA ARG A 83 17.48 -1.19 1.68
C ARG A 83 18.89 -1.08 1.14
N GLN A 84 19.52 -2.21 0.84
CA GLN A 84 20.89 -2.23 0.36
C GLN A 84 21.03 -1.48 -0.96
N THR A 85 20.09 -1.66 -1.89
CA THR A 85 20.10 -0.96 -3.18
C THR A 85 20.02 0.56 -3.03
N PHE A 86 19.23 1.06 -2.07
CA PHE A 86 19.22 2.49 -1.77
C PHE A 86 20.55 2.99 -1.20
N LEU A 87 21.18 2.23 -0.31
CA LEU A 87 22.47 2.61 0.27
C LEU A 87 23.59 2.59 -0.77
N ASP A 88 23.59 1.62 -1.68
CA ASP A 88 24.55 1.52 -2.80
C ASP A 88 24.46 2.76 -3.73
N GLU A 89 23.28 3.38 -3.83
CA GLU A 89 23.00 4.60 -4.60
C GLU A 89 23.12 5.89 -3.76
N ASN A 90 23.73 5.81 -2.55
CA ASN A 90 23.92 6.94 -1.63
C ASN A 90 22.62 7.64 -1.19
N VAL A 91 21.48 6.95 -1.22
CA VAL A 91 20.25 7.43 -0.59
C VAL A 91 20.45 7.42 0.93
N SER A 92 20.03 8.49 1.60
CA SER A 92 20.17 8.58 3.05
C SER A 92 19.46 7.43 3.77
N THR A 93 20.07 6.95 4.86
CA THR A 93 19.51 5.88 5.70
C THR A 93 18.09 6.20 6.16
N LEU A 94 17.82 7.46 6.52
CA LEU A 94 16.50 7.95 6.90
C LEU A 94 15.45 7.74 5.82
N LEU A 95 15.77 8.05 4.55
CA LEU A 95 14.84 7.90 3.43
C LEU A 95 14.64 6.43 3.08
N ALA A 96 15.72 5.64 3.07
CA ALA A 96 15.63 4.20 2.85
C ALA A 96 14.73 3.53 3.91
N ASP A 97 14.98 3.79 5.20
CA ASP A 97 14.21 3.18 6.29
C ASP A 97 12.75 3.66 6.31
N ARG A 98 12.50 4.94 5.96
CA ARG A 98 11.14 5.46 5.79
C ARG A 98 10.40 4.73 4.68
N TYR A 99 11.04 4.50 3.53
CA TYR A 99 10.44 3.76 2.41
C TYR A 99 10.06 2.34 2.84
N LEU A 100 10.96 1.63 3.53
CA LEU A 100 10.70 0.27 3.99
C LEU A 100 9.55 0.21 4.99
N LYS A 101 9.52 1.15 5.95
CA LYS A 101 8.43 1.26 6.94
C LYS A 101 7.08 1.51 6.25
N MET A 102 7.06 2.39 5.25
CA MET A 102 5.86 2.67 4.46
C MET A 102 5.41 1.42 3.70
N SER A 103 6.33 0.75 2.98
CA SER A 103 6.03 -0.47 2.24
C SER A 103 5.48 -1.56 3.17
N ARG A 104 6.13 -1.80 4.30
CA ARG A 104 5.68 -2.76 5.31
C ARG A 104 4.28 -2.43 5.82
N THR A 105 4.03 -1.17 6.17
CA THR A 105 2.72 -0.73 6.71
C THR A 105 1.61 -0.92 5.69
N GLN A 106 1.86 -0.53 4.43
CA GLN A 106 0.85 -0.64 3.38
C GLN A 106 0.55 -2.10 3.07
N THR A 107 1.58 -2.93 2.93
CA THR A 107 1.40 -4.35 2.68
C THR A 107 0.71 -5.05 3.85
N THR A 108 1.07 -4.75 5.10
CA THR A 108 0.40 -5.28 6.30
C THR A 108 -1.10 -4.96 6.27
N ARG A 109 -1.48 -3.72 5.96
CA ARG A 109 -2.89 -3.30 5.87
C ARG A 109 -3.63 -4.05 4.76
N THR A 110 -3.00 -4.25 3.61
CA THR A 110 -3.60 -4.98 2.49
C THR A 110 -3.78 -6.46 2.82
N THR A 111 -2.74 -7.10 3.38
CA THR A 111 -2.80 -8.51 3.81
C THR A 111 -3.87 -8.72 4.88
N LEU A 112 -3.92 -7.85 5.90
CA LEU A 112 -4.94 -7.93 6.94
C LEU A 112 -6.36 -7.88 6.36
N LYS A 113 -6.64 -6.90 5.49
CA LYS A 113 -7.94 -6.77 4.83
C LYS A 113 -8.30 -8.02 4.03
N HIS A 114 -7.33 -8.58 3.31
CA HIS A 114 -7.56 -9.77 2.51
C HIS A 114 -7.86 -10.99 3.38
N LEU A 115 -7.10 -11.22 4.46
CA LEU A 115 -7.35 -12.33 5.37
C LEU A 115 -8.69 -12.17 6.11
N MET A 116 -9.08 -10.95 6.50
CA MET A 116 -10.40 -10.68 7.08
C MET A 116 -11.53 -11.04 6.11
N PHE A 117 -11.35 -10.72 4.83
CA PHE A 117 -12.30 -11.12 3.79
C PHE A 117 -12.38 -12.64 3.65
N LEU A 118 -11.25 -13.34 3.60
CA LEU A 118 -11.23 -14.79 3.50
C LEU A 118 -11.85 -15.49 4.73
N ASP A 119 -11.56 -15.00 5.94
CA ASP A 119 -12.17 -15.50 7.18
C ASP A 119 -13.70 -15.32 7.17
N ALA A 120 -14.18 -14.12 6.81
CA ALA A 120 -15.61 -13.86 6.69
C ALA A 120 -16.27 -14.73 5.61
N ALA A 121 -15.65 -14.83 4.43
CA ALA A 121 -16.16 -15.64 3.33
C ALA A 121 -16.25 -17.12 3.71
N LYS A 122 -15.28 -17.63 4.47
CA LYS A 122 -15.29 -19.00 5.00
C LYS A 122 -16.42 -19.20 6.01
N LYS A 123 -16.61 -18.28 6.96
CA LYS A 123 -17.71 -18.32 7.95
C LYS A 123 -19.09 -18.28 7.29
N MET A 124 -19.22 -17.62 6.15
CA MET A 124 -20.46 -17.53 5.36
C MET A 124 -20.65 -18.70 4.38
N GLY A 125 -19.70 -19.62 4.25
CA GLY A 125 -19.79 -20.75 3.32
C GLY A 125 -19.63 -20.36 1.83
N TYR A 126 -18.94 -19.25 1.52
CA TYR A 126 -18.76 -18.80 0.14
C TYR A 126 -17.86 -19.78 -0.66
N PRO A 127 -18.30 -20.27 -1.83
CA PRO A 127 -17.52 -21.18 -2.67
C PRO A 127 -16.35 -20.42 -3.32
N GLY A 128 -15.21 -20.42 -2.64
CA GLY A 128 -14.01 -19.68 -3.06
C GLY A 128 -13.14 -19.20 -1.90
N ALA A 129 -13.62 -19.31 -0.66
CA ALA A 129 -12.85 -19.04 0.55
C ALA A 129 -11.92 -20.21 0.94
N LYS A 130 -11.18 -20.74 -0.04
CA LYS A 130 -10.16 -21.78 0.17
C LYS A 130 -8.79 -21.15 0.31
#